data_AF-A0A3L6G3Q5-F1
#
_entry.id   AF-A0A3L6G3Q5-F1
#
_cell.length_a   1.000
_cell.length_b   1.000
_cell.length_c   1.000
_cell.angle_alpha   90.00
_cell.angle_beta   90.00
_cell.angle_gamma   90.00
#
_symmetry.space_group_name_H-M   'P 1'
#
loop_
_entity.id
_entity.type
_entity.pdbx_description
1 polymer ?
#
loop_
_entity_poly.entity_id
_entity_poly.type
_entity_poly.pdbx_seq_one_letter_code
_entity_poly.pdbx_strand_id
1 'polypeptide(L)'
;MQGEHPSLRFPEVRAAVEALAHAADLPPPLARGWDAFRADLFDWLGATCGFQLDNVRNQREHLVLLLANAQLRAGGTLPTDHPADVLHHSIARDIRRKLLKNYKTWCSYLGKRPHVHVPSGGRRVAQGVGPDTRRDLLYTALYLLIWGEAANLRFMPECLCYIFHYMALDLNHVIDQSIDIETGRPSVPAVHGVDAFLDKVVKPIYDVLEAEVKFSRNGTKPHSAWRNYDDVNEYFWSRRVFRRLQWPLSPARSFFIKPGNPGRIGKTGFVEQRSFWNVYRSFDRVWVILILFFQAAMIVAWDGHTPWFSLRYRDIQIRVLSVFITWAALRIVQAVLDAGTQYSLVRTDTIFLAVRMVLKVLVAVGWTITFIVLYVRMWNQRWHDRRWSFSANSRVLNYLEAAAVFLIPQVLALVLFIRILLLPTAARGLSCGARLLENSA
;
A
#
# COMPACT_ATOMS: atom_id res chain seq x y z
N MET A 1 12.53 -33.32 18.61
CA MET A 1 13.22 -34.52 18.08
C MET A 1 14.15 -35.00 19.18
N GLN A 2 13.79 -36.04 19.94
CA GLN A 2 14.65 -36.63 20.97
C GLN A 2 14.81 -38.13 20.66
N GLY A 3 16.00 -38.70 20.87
CA GLY A 3 16.30 -40.13 20.62
C GLY A 3 17.12 -40.43 19.35
N GLU A 4 17.20 -41.72 18.96
CA GLU A 4 17.95 -42.25 17.79
C GLU A 4 17.30 -41.92 16.43
N HIS A 5 16.78 -40.71 16.24
CA HIS A 5 16.13 -40.35 14.98
C HIS A 5 17.15 -40.34 13.82
N PRO A 6 16.90 -41.02 12.67
CA PRO A 6 17.89 -41.16 11.59
C PRO A 6 18.44 -39.84 11.05
N SER A 7 17.67 -38.76 11.10
CA SER A 7 18.11 -37.42 10.65
C SER A 7 19.18 -36.80 11.55
N LEU A 8 19.34 -37.24 12.80
CA LEU A 8 20.38 -36.77 13.71
C LEU A 8 21.77 -37.27 13.34
N ARG A 9 21.90 -38.11 12.31
CA ARG A 9 23.20 -38.46 11.70
C ARG A 9 23.90 -37.24 11.12
N PHE A 10 23.15 -36.25 10.64
CA PHE A 10 23.70 -35.01 10.08
C PHE A 10 24.06 -34.01 11.18
N PRO A 11 25.31 -33.50 11.24
CA PRO A 11 25.75 -32.58 12.28
C PRO A 11 24.95 -31.27 12.28
N GLU A 12 24.55 -30.76 11.12
CA GLU A 12 23.79 -29.53 10.99
C GLU A 12 22.36 -29.66 11.54
N VAL A 13 21.78 -30.87 11.46
CA VAL A 13 20.47 -31.16 12.05
C VAL A 13 20.60 -31.21 13.57
N ARG A 14 21.67 -31.81 14.11
CA ARG A 14 21.95 -31.79 15.56
C ARG A 14 22.14 -30.36 16.06
N ALA A 15 22.92 -29.56 15.33
CA ALA A 15 23.14 -28.15 15.62
C ALA A 15 21.83 -27.36 15.75
N ALA A 16 20.91 -27.54 14.79
CA ALA A 16 19.62 -26.87 14.78
C ALA A 16 18.70 -27.33 15.93
N VAL A 17 18.68 -28.64 16.22
CA VAL A 17 17.87 -29.19 17.32
C VAL A 17 18.39 -28.70 18.67
N GLU A 18 19.70 -28.73 18.89
CA GLU A 18 20.32 -28.26 20.13
C GLU A 18 20.08 -26.77 20.36
N ALA A 19 20.19 -25.95 19.31
CA ALA A 19 19.92 -24.52 19.41
C ALA A 19 18.47 -24.18 19.82
N LEU A 20 17.52 -25.10 19.59
CA LEU A 20 16.13 -24.95 20.02
C LEU A 20 15.85 -25.55 21.41
N ALA A 21 16.73 -26.39 21.95
CA ALA A 21 16.50 -27.14 23.19
C ALA A 21 16.57 -26.27 24.46
N HIS A 22 17.24 -25.12 24.40
CA HIS A 22 17.46 -24.25 25.57
C HIS A 22 16.23 -23.40 25.94
N ALA A 23 15.16 -24.01 26.44
CA ALA A 23 13.96 -23.31 26.95
C ALA A 23 13.85 -23.27 28.49
N ALA A 24 14.71 -24.00 29.22
CA ALA A 24 14.61 -24.17 30.67
C ALA A 24 14.65 -22.87 31.48
N ASP A 25 15.39 -21.85 31.04
CA ASP A 25 15.50 -20.56 31.76
C ASP A 25 14.33 -19.61 31.49
N LEU A 26 13.39 -19.97 30.61
CA LEU A 26 12.24 -19.12 30.34
C LEU A 26 11.20 -19.25 31.47
N PRO A 27 10.43 -18.19 31.74
CA PRO A 27 9.36 -18.26 32.74
C PRO A 27 8.36 -19.36 32.37
N PRO A 28 7.81 -20.09 33.37
CA PRO A 28 6.86 -21.17 33.13
C PRO A 28 5.68 -20.67 32.29
N PRO A 29 5.15 -21.54 31.40
CA PRO A 29 4.12 -21.12 30.47
C PRO A 29 2.80 -20.94 31.21
N LEU A 30 1.90 -20.24 30.56
CA LEU A 30 0.60 -19.91 31.14
C LEU A 30 -0.47 -20.98 30.87
N ALA A 31 -0.25 -21.87 29.89
CA ALA A 31 -1.20 -22.92 29.54
C ALA A 31 -0.48 -24.23 29.16
N ARG A 32 -1.07 -25.37 29.57
CA ARG A 32 -0.59 -26.76 29.42
C ARG A 32 0.59 -27.15 30.33
N GLY A 33 0.65 -28.44 30.66
CA GLY A 33 1.76 -29.02 31.40
C GLY A 33 3.05 -28.89 30.60
N TRP A 34 4.07 -28.30 31.22
CA TRP A 34 5.39 -28.12 30.63
C TRP A 34 6.39 -28.91 31.45
N ASP A 35 7.24 -29.64 30.75
CA ASP A 35 8.43 -30.27 31.32
C ASP A 35 9.67 -29.46 30.95
N ALA A 36 10.26 -28.76 31.93
CA ALA A 36 11.38 -27.85 31.69
C ALA A 36 12.66 -28.56 31.23
N PHE A 37 12.74 -29.87 31.43
CA PHE A 37 13.88 -30.67 31.02
C PHE A 37 13.74 -31.22 29.61
N ARG A 38 12.54 -31.16 29.01
CA ARG A 38 12.26 -31.73 27.68
C ARG A 38 11.69 -30.74 26.67
N ALA A 39 11.12 -29.63 27.13
CA ALA A 39 10.50 -28.63 26.27
C ALA A 39 11.54 -27.82 25.50
N ASP A 40 11.28 -27.60 24.21
CA ASP A 40 12.07 -26.69 23.37
C ASP A 40 11.40 -25.30 23.25
N LEU A 41 12.05 -24.38 22.52
CA LEU A 41 11.52 -23.02 22.30
C LEU A 41 10.12 -23.01 21.62
N PHE A 42 9.80 -24.04 20.82
CA PHE A 42 8.51 -24.14 20.14
C PHE A 42 7.41 -24.59 21.10
N ASP A 43 7.70 -25.59 21.94
CA ASP A 43 6.79 -26.04 22.98
C ASP A 43 6.50 -24.89 23.96
N TRP A 44 7.52 -24.09 24.30
CA TRP A 44 7.40 -22.87 25.08
C TRP A 44 6.47 -21.83 24.46
N LEU A 45 6.72 -21.48 23.19
CA LEU A 45 5.91 -20.49 22.45
C LEU A 45 4.48 -20.96 22.28
N GLY A 46 4.29 -22.24 21.97
CA GLY A 46 2.99 -22.86 21.80
C GLY A 46 2.13 -22.81 23.06
N ALA A 47 2.75 -23.11 24.20
CA ALA A 47 2.14 -23.05 25.52
C ALA A 47 1.84 -21.61 25.98
N THR A 48 2.75 -20.67 25.70
CA THR A 48 2.66 -19.28 26.15
C THR A 48 1.68 -18.46 25.33
N CYS A 49 1.69 -18.61 23.99
CA CYS A 49 0.85 -17.84 23.07
C CYS A 49 -0.42 -18.57 22.61
N GLY A 50 -0.60 -19.83 23.01
CA GLY A 50 -1.81 -20.60 22.70
C GLY A 50 -1.93 -21.06 21.25
N PHE A 51 -0.83 -21.53 20.65
CA PHE A 51 -0.82 -22.15 19.31
C PHE A 51 -1.22 -23.62 19.35
N GLN A 52 -1.78 -24.14 18.25
CA GLN A 52 -2.16 -25.55 18.12
C GLN A 52 -0.93 -26.46 18.15
N LEU A 53 -1.04 -27.61 18.83
CA LEU A 53 0.09 -28.51 19.04
C LEU A 53 0.67 -29.05 17.73
N ASP A 54 -0.18 -29.37 16.76
CA ASP A 54 0.28 -29.89 15.46
C ASP A 54 0.97 -28.80 14.63
N ASN A 55 0.50 -27.55 14.71
CA ASN A 55 1.20 -26.41 14.09
C ASN A 55 2.60 -26.23 14.71
N VAL A 56 2.71 -26.31 16.03
CA VAL A 56 3.99 -26.23 16.76
C VAL A 56 4.96 -27.31 16.28
N ARG A 57 4.50 -28.57 16.18
CA ARG A 57 5.31 -29.70 15.69
C ARG A 57 5.77 -29.47 14.24
N ASN A 58 4.85 -29.07 13.36
CA ASN A 58 5.14 -28.86 11.93
C ASN A 58 6.12 -27.70 11.71
N GLN A 59 5.91 -26.56 12.38
CA GLN A 59 6.78 -25.38 12.23
C GLN A 59 8.16 -25.61 12.86
N ARG A 60 8.24 -26.42 13.92
CA ARG A 60 9.51 -26.85 14.50
C ARG A 60 10.34 -27.61 13.48
N GLU A 61 9.78 -28.65 12.88
CA GLU A 61 10.49 -29.44 11.86
C GLU A 61 10.91 -28.58 10.67
N HIS A 62 10.02 -27.69 10.22
CA HIS A 62 10.32 -26.75 9.15
C HIS A 62 11.51 -25.82 9.50
N LEU A 63 11.56 -25.25 10.71
CA LEU A 63 12.67 -24.39 11.12
C LEU A 63 13.98 -25.18 11.29
N VAL A 64 13.93 -26.39 11.84
CA VAL A 64 15.11 -27.27 11.94
C VAL A 64 15.73 -27.52 10.57
N LEU A 65 14.89 -27.89 9.58
CA LEU A 65 15.36 -28.11 8.20
C LEU A 65 15.88 -26.82 7.56
N LEU A 66 15.23 -25.68 7.81
CA LEU A 66 15.67 -24.40 7.28
C LEU A 66 17.06 -23.99 7.82
N LEU A 67 17.27 -24.17 9.13
CA LEU A 67 18.54 -23.89 9.80
C LEU A 67 19.64 -24.83 9.32
N ALA A 68 19.38 -26.13 9.31
CA ALA A 68 20.36 -27.13 8.87
C ALA A 68 20.79 -26.89 7.41
N ASN A 69 19.83 -26.65 6.51
CA ASN A 69 20.12 -26.34 5.11
C ASN A 69 20.88 -25.02 4.93
N ALA A 70 20.57 -24.00 5.74
CA ALA A 70 21.27 -22.72 5.67
C ALA A 70 22.72 -22.85 6.17
N GLN A 71 22.94 -23.58 7.26
CA GLN A 71 24.28 -23.85 7.80
C GLN A 71 25.13 -24.66 6.81
N LEU A 72 24.56 -25.73 6.23
CA LEU A 72 25.24 -26.54 5.22
C LEU A 72 25.71 -25.69 4.04
N ARG A 73 24.85 -24.80 3.52
CA ARG A 73 25.19 -23.90 2.41
C ARG A 73 26.21 -22.82 2.79
N ALA A 74 26.26 -22.45 4.07
CA ALA A 74 27.19 -21.47 4.59
C ALA A 74 28.58 -22.04 4.91
N GLY A 75 28.80 -23.36 4.79
CA GLY A 75 30.05 -24.03 5.17
C GLY A 75 31.32 -23.39 4.59
N GLY A 76 31.27 -22.79 3.40
CA GLY A 76 32.42 -22.07 2.81
C GLY A 76 32.64 -20.63 3.32
N THR A 77 31.71 -20.09 4.10
CA THR A 77 31.74 -18.72 4.64
C THR A 77 31.92 -18.65 6.15
N LEU A 78 31.78 -19.80 6.83
CA LEU A 78 31.99 -19.93 8.27
C LEU A 78 33.50 -20.05 8.57
N PRO A 79 33.93 -19.66 9.78
CA PRO A 79 35.31 -19.90 10.22
C PRO A 79 35.69 -21.37 10.07
N THR A 80 36.90 -21.67 9.63
CA THR A 80 37.39 -23.05 9.39
C THR A 80 37.35 -23.92 10.66
N ASP A 81 37.43 -23.30 11.83
CA ASP A 81 37.43 -23.99 13.13
C ASP A 81 36.02 -24.10 13.74
N HIS A 82 34.97 -23.67 13.03
CA HIS A 82 33.61 -23.69 13.56
C HIS A 82 33.06 -25.13 13.58
N PRO A 83 32.64 -25.65 14.76
CA PRO A 83 32.11 -27.01 14.86
C PRO A 83 30.79 -27.15 14.09
N ALA A 84 30.69 -28.16 13.21
CA ALA A 84 29.54 -28.37 12.33
C ALA A 84 28.25 -28.71 13.10
N ASP A 85 28.38 -29.23 14.32
CA ASP A 85 27.30 -29.59 15.25
C ASP A 85 26.85 -28.44 16.15
N VAL A 86 27.37 -27.22 15.98
CA VAL A 86 26.90 -26.01 16.66
C VAL A 86 26.31 -25.02 15.67
N LEU A 87 25.13 -24.47 15.97
CA LEU A 87 24.48 -23.50 15.09
C LEU A 87 25.23 -22.16 15.15
N HIS A 88 25.71 -21.67 14.01
CA HIS A 88 26.36 -20.36 13.97
C HIS A 88 25.34 -19.21 14.05
N HIS A 89 25.61 -18.22 14.91
CA HIS A 89 24.69 -17.11 15.19
C HIS A 89 24.31 -16.28 13.95
N SER A 90 25.20 -16.18 12.94
CA SER A 90 24.89 -15.46 11.69
C SER A 90 23.73 -16.09 10.93
N ILE A 91 23.57 -17.42 10.99
CA ILE A 91 22.53 -18.17 10.26
C ILE A 91 21.15 -17.82 10.81
N ALA A 92 20.99 -17.88 12.13
CA ALA A 92 19.75 -17.47 12.80
C ALA A 92 19.41 -16.01 12.50
N ARG A 93 20.43 -15.13 12.55
CA ARG A 93 20.28 -13.70 12.25
C ARG A 93 19.85 -13.45 10.81
N ASP A 94 20.42 -14.17 9.85
CA ASP A 94 20.10 -14.07 8.42
C ASP A 94 18.68 -14.52 8.10
N ILE A 95 18.28 -15.67 8.64
CA ILE A 95 16.92 -16.20 8.48
C ILE A 95 15.91 -15.20 9.05
N ARG A 96 16.12 -14.72 10.29
CA ARG A 96 15.23 -13.72 10.88
C ARG A 96 15.16 -12.44 10.03
N ARG A 97 16.31 -11.91 9.59
CA ARG A 97 16.34 -10.70 8.76
C ARG A 97 15.54 -10.87 7.47
N LYS A 98 15.67 -12.03 6.83
CA LYS A 98 14.97 -12.34 5.58
C LYS A 98 13.47 -12.48 5.81
N LEU A 99 13.08 -13.25 6.83
CA LEU A 99 11.68 -13.52 7.17
C LEU A 99 10.95 -12.24 7.59
N LEU A 100 11.56 -11.43 8.45
CA LEU A 100 10.98 -10.22 9.01
C LEU A 100 11.24 -8.95 8.17
N LYS A 101 11.74 -9.10 6.94
CA LYS A 101 12.00 -7.96 6.05
C LYS A 101 10.73 -7.15 5.81
N ASN A 102 9.63 -7.83 5.48
CA ASN A 102 8.34 -7.17 5.23
C ASN A 102 7.84 -6.42 6.47
N TYR A 103 7.86 -7.07 7.63
CA TYR A 103 7.50 -6.46 8.91
C TYR A 103 8.31 -5.18 9.21
N LYS A 104 9.63 -5.20 9.01
CA LYS A 104 10.48 -4.01 9.20
C LYS A 104 10.12 -2.88 8.24
N THR A 105 9.85 -3.20 6.97
CA THR A 105 9.40 -2.22 5.97
C THR A 105 8.04 -1.63 6.35
N TRP A 106 7.09 -2.46 6.78
CA TRP A 106 5.78 -2.03 7.25
C TRP A 106 5.86 -1.11 8.49
N CYS A 107 6.69 -1.46 9.48
CA CYS A 107 6.96 -0.60 10.62
C CYS A 107 7.56 0.75 10.21
N SER A 108 8.53 0.74 9.30
CA SER A 108 9.16 1.96 8.77
C SER A 108 8.13 2.85 8.06
N TYR A 109 7.31 2.27 7.18
CA TYR A 109 6.22 2.97 6.49
C TYR A 109 5.24 3.63 7.48
N LEU A 110 4.87 2.91 8.54
CA LEU A 110 3.99 3.44 9.59
C LEU A 110 4.71 4.33 10.61
N GLY A 111 6.02 4.55 10.51
CA GLY A 111 6.82 5.27 11.50
C GLY A 111 6.74 4.68 12.92
N LYS A 112 6.63 3.35 13.02
CA LYS A 112 6.62 2.61 14.29
C LYS A 112 7.96 1.92 14.50
N ARG A 113 8.40 1.87 15.76
CA ARG A 113 9.60 1.11 16.13
C ARG A 113 9.27 -0.38 16.15
N PRO A 114 10.07 -1.24 15.50
CA PRO A 114 9.82 -2.67 15.53
C PRO A 114 10.16 -3.25 16.91
N HIS A 115 9.29 -4.12 17.45
CA HIS A 115 9.51 -4.81 18.74
C HIS A 115 10.49 -5.99 18.68
N VAL A 116 11.41 -5.99 17.72
CA VAL A 116 12.41 -7.06 17.53
C VAL A 116 13.73 -6.55 18.10
N HIS A 117 13.99 -6.85 19.38
CA HIS A 117 15.16 -6.38 20.11
C HIS A 117 16.14 -7.53 20.32
N VAL A 118 17.18 -7.54 19.50
CA VAL A 118 18.32 -8.44 19.68
C VAL A 118 19.49 -7.53 20.04
N PRO A 119 20.02 -7.61 21.28
CA PRO A 119 21.22 -6.88 21.65
C PRO A 119 22.28 -7.13 20.57
N SER A 120 22.87 -6.06 20.02
CA SER A 120 24.02 -6.25 19.14
C SER A 120 25.22 -6.35 20.06
N GLY A 121 25.69 -7.57 20.31
CA GLY A 121 26.88 -7.83 21.12
C GLY A 121 28.06 -6.96 20.68
N GLY A 122 28.33 -5.90 21.45
CA GLY A 122 29.65 -5.32 21.53
C GLY A 122 30.51 -6.22 22.41
N ARG A 123 31.64 -6.68 21.86
CA ARG A 123 32.75 -7.37 22.55
C ARG A 123 32.45 -8.73 23.21
N ARG A 124 33.03 -9.78 22.60
CA ARG A 124 33.47 -11.05 23.20
C ARG A 124 32.41 -11.82 23.99
N VAL A 125 31.65 -12.67 23.30
CA VAL A 125 30.99 -13.81 23.95
C VAL A 125 31.41 -15.08 23.21
N ALA A 126 31.85 -16.06 24.01
CA ALA A 126 32.47 -17.31 23.61
C ALA A 126 31.56 -18.23 22.79
N GLN A 127 32.19 -19.27 22.22
CA GLN A 127 31.71 -20.28 21.27
C GLN A 127 30.50 -21.13 21.74
N GLY A 128 29.38 -20.51 22.07
CA GLY A 128 28.09 -21.16 22.36
C GLY A 128 26.92 -20.42 21.73
N VAL A 129 25.70 -20.98 21.84
CA VAL A 129 24.45 -20.30 21.42
C VAL A 129 24.25 -19.07 22.31
N GLY A 130 24.80 -17.93 21.89
CA GLY A 130 24.69 -16.69 22.64
C GLY A 130 23.23 -16.23 22.83
N PRO A 131 22.96 -15.35 23.83
CA PRO A 131 21.62 -14.80 24.08
C PRO A 131 20.99 -14.13 22.84
N ASP A 132 21.83 -13.63 21.93
CA ASP A 132 21.43 -13.02 20.66
C ASP A 132 20.80 -14.05 19.71
N THR A 133 21.38 -15.25 19.61
CA THR A 133 20.89 -16.35 18.76
C THR A 133 19.53 -16.85 19.25
N ARG A 134 19.35 -16.95 20.57
CA ARG A 134 18.06 -17.38 21.17
C ARG A 134 16.94 -16.41 20.81
N ARG A 135 17.16 -15.11 20.95
CA ARG A 135 16.16 -14.09 20.55
C ARG A 135 15.91 -14.12 19.04
N ASP A 136 16.95 -14.31 18.22
CA ASP A 136 16.79 -14.49 16.78
C ASP A 136 15.86 -15.66 16.44
N LEU A 137 16.04 -16.80 17.11
CA LEU A 137 15.23 -18.01 16.94
C LEU A 137 13.81 -17.83 17.46
N LEU A 138 13.61 -17.20 18.62
CA LEU A 138 12.28 -16.94 19.18
C LEU A 138 11.42 -16.07 18.26
N TYR A 139 11.96 -14.97 17.71
CA TYR A 139 11.21 -14.14 16.77
C TYR A 139 10.92 -14.86 15.46
N THR A 140 11.84 -15.71 15.00
CA THR A 140 11.68 -16.52 13.79
C THR A 140 10.57 -17.56 13.99
N ALA A 141 10.62 -18.30 15.11
CA ALA A 141 9.64 -19.30 15.49
C ALA A 141 8.25 -18.67 15.69
N LEU A 142 8.16 -17.54 16.38
CA LEU A 142 6.89 -16.81 16.57
C LEU A 142 6.25 -16.45 15.21
N TYR A 143 7.03 -15.92 14.26
CA TYR A 143 6.49 -15.59 12.94
C TYR A 143 6.01 -16.84 12.18
N LEU A 144 6.78 -17.93 12.24
CA LEU A 144 6.40 -19.19 11.59
C LEU A 144 5.13 -19.81 12.21
N LEU A 145 4.96 -19.72 13.52
CA LEU A 145 3.75 -20.17 14.22
C LEU A 145 2.53 -19.35 13.81
N ILE A 146 2.65 -18.02 13.79
CA ILE A 146 1.61 -17.11 13.27
C ILE A 146 1.27 -17.46 11.82
N TRP A 147 2.28 -17.64 10.97
CA TRP A 147 2.09 -18.01 9.56
C TRP A 147 1.42 -19.38 9.40
N GLY A 148 1.77 -20.34 10.25
CA GLY A 148 1.25 -21.70 10.24
C GLY A 148 -0.25 -21.75 10.49
N GLU A 149 -0.76 -20.94 11.43
CA GLU A 149 -2.19 -20.88 11.78
C GLU A 149 -2.99 -19.79 11.06
N ALA A 150 -2.33 -18.87 10.33
CA ALA A 150 -3.00 -17.75 9.65
C ALA A 150 -4.04 -18.15 8.57
N ALA A 151 -3.98 -19.37 8.02
CA ALA A 151 -4.86 -19.83 6.95
C ALA A 151 -5.01 -18.79 5.80
N ASN A 152 -6.23 -18.31 5.54
CA ASN A 152 -6.51 -17.32 4.49
C ASN A 152 -5.95 -15.91 4.78
N LEU A 153 -5.59 -15.61 6.03
CA LEU A 153 -4.97 -14.32 6.37
C LEU A 153 -3.56 -14.16 5.78
N ARG A 154 -2.96 -15.24 5.23
CA ARG A 154 -1.70 -15.19 4.49
C ARG A 154 -1.75 -14.28 3.26
N PHE A 155 -2.94 -14.04 2.71
CA PHE A 155 -3.16 -13.11 1.60
C PHE A 155 -3.22 -11.64 2.05
N MET A 156 -3.05 -11.38 3.35
CA MET A 156 -3.07 -10.04 3.95
C MET A 156 -1.77 -9.79 4.74
N PRO A 157 -0.65 -9.51 4.05
CA PRO A 157 0.66 -9.45 4.69
C PRO A 157 0.78 -8.37 5.78
N GLU A 158 0.07 -7.26 5.66
CA GLU A 158 0.09 -6.15 6.62
C GLU A 158 -0.77 -6.45 7.84
N CYS A 159 -1.85 -7.23 7.67
CA CYS A 159 -2.56 -7.85 8.79
C CYS A 159 -1.62 -8.77 9.59
N LEU A 160 -0.83 -9.60 8.91
CA LEU A 160 0.16 -10.45 9.59
C LEU A 160 1.25 -9.63 10.28
N CYS A 161 1.71 -8.53 9.68
CA CYS A 161 2.66 -7.62 10.31
C CYS A 161 2.08 -7.00 11.59
N TYR A 162 0.80 -6.64 11.59
CA TYR A 162 0.10 -6.14 12.77
C TYR A 162 0.01 -7.18 13.89
N ILE A 163 -0.40 -8.41 13.57
CA ILE A 163 -0.46 -9.51 14.53
C ILE A 163 0.92 -9.78 15.13
N PHE A 164 1.95 -9.90 14.27
CA PHE A 164 3.32 -10.11 14.70
C PHE A 164 3.84 -8.95 15.56
N HIS A 165 3.50 -7.71 15.24
CA HIS A 165 3.94 -6.53 16.00
C HIS A 165 3.56 -6.62 17.48
N TYR A 166 2.30 -6.94 17.76
CA TYR A 166 1.79 -7.04 19.13
C TYR A 166 2.19 -8.35 19.81
N MET A 167 2.19 -9.48 19.10
CA MET A 167 2.67 -10.72 19.70
C MET A 167 4.16 -10.67 20.05
N ALA A 168 4.98 -9.98 19.26
CA ALA A 168 6.39 -9.74 19.58
C ALA A 168 6.55 -8.80 20.79
N LEU A 169 5.63 -7.85 20.98
CA LEU A 169 5.59 -6.99 22.17
C LEU A 169 5.26 -7.83 23.42
N ASP A 170 4.16 -8.60 23.37
CA ASP A 170 3.75 -9.51 24.44
C ASP A 170 4.87 -10.51 24.78
N LEU A 171 5.51 -11.08 23.77
CA LEU A 171 6.65 -11.98 23.93
C LEU A 171 7.80 -11.33 24.71
N ASN A 172 8.19 -10.10 24.37
CA ASN A 172 9.25 -9.40 25.09
C ASN A 172 8.87 -9.16 26.55
N HIS A 173 7.62 -8.76 26.81
CA HIS A 173 7.13 -8.53 28.16
C HIS A 173 7.18 -9.79 29.03
N VAL A 174 6.87 -10.96 28.46
CA VAL A 174 6.99 -12.25 29.16
C VAL A 174 8.45 -12.61 29.39
N ILE A 175 9.30 -12.53 28.37
CA ILE A 175 10.73 -12.88 28.49
C ILE A 175 11.43 -12.00 29.52
N ASP A 176 11.15 -10.70 29.49
CA ASP A 176 11.75 -9.72 30.41
C ASP A 176 11.06 -9.73 31.79
N GLN A 177 10.07 -10.61 32.02
CA GLN A 177 9.26 -10.73 33.25
C GLN A 177 8.72 -9.38 33.74
N SER A 178 8.35 -8.52 32.80
CA SER A 178 7.88 -7.17 33.10
C SER A 178 6.60 -7.23 33.94
N ILE A 179 6.48 -6.30 34.89
CA ILE A 179 5.29 -6.19 35.74
C ILE A 179 4.29 -5.31 35.00
N ASP A 180 3.07 -5.83 34.84
CA ASP A 180 1.96 -5.04 34.35
C ASP A 180 1.56 -4.00 35.41
N ILE A 181 1.57 -2.72 35.00
CA ILE A 181 1.33 -1.58 35.87
C ILE A 181 -0.10 -1.60 36.41
N GLU A 182 -1.06 -2.13 35.65
CA GLU A 182 -2.47 -2.14 36.04
C GLU A 182 -2.77 -3.25 37.05
N THR A 183 -2.16 -4.42 36.89
CA THR A 183 -2.46 -5.60 37.70
C THR A 183 -1.44 -5.87 38.80
N GLY A 184 -0.26 -5.26 38.76
CA GLY A 184 0.85 -5.49 39.69
C GLY A 184 1.42 -6.91 39.63
N ARG A 185 1.09 -7.68 38.57
CA ARG A 185 1.50 -9.06 38.35
C ARG A 185 2.43 -9.17 37.14
N PRO A 186 3.17 -10.28 36.97
CA PRO A 186 3.92 -10.52 35.74
C PRO A 186 3.01 -10.41 34.51
N SER A 187 3.49 -9.73 33.48
CA SER A 187 2.76 -9.51 32.25
C SER A 187 2.43 -10.84 31.57
N VAL A 188 1.15 -10.98 31.21
CA VAL A 188 0.61 -12.14 30.53
C VAL A 188 0.30 -11.73 29.08
N PRO A 189 0.62 -12.54 28.06
CA PRO A 189 0.23 -12.26 26.69
C PRO A 189 -1.27 -12.07 26.58
N ALA A 190 -1.67 -11.13 25.73
CA ALA A 190 -3.09 -10.88 25.51
C ALA A 190 -3.80 -12.11 24.91
N VAL A 191 -3.04 -12.94 24.20
CA VAL A 191 -3.46 -14.20 23.61
C VAL A 191 -2.82 -15.36 24.38
N HIS A 192 -3.60 -15.98 25.26
CA HIS A 192 -3.22 -17.15 26.05
C HIS A 192 -4.40 -18.10 26.23
N GLY A 193 -4.09 -19.37 26.53
CA GLY A 193 -5.04 -20.47 26.66
C GLY A 193 -4.81 -21.58 25.64
N VAL A 194 -5.61 -22.65 25.72
CA VAL A 194 -5.59 -23.74 24.72
C VAL A 194 -6.19 -23.20 23.42
N ASP A 195 -5.45 -23.35 22.31
CA ASP A 195 -5.83 -22.92 20.95
C ASP A 195 -6.31 -21.45 20.83
N ALA A 196 -5.86 -20.61 21.76
CA ALA A 196 -6.31 -19.23 21.89
C ALA A 196 -5.93 -18.36 20.69
N PHE A 197 -4.83 -18.65 19.99
CA PHE A 197 -4.44 -17.89 18.80
C PHE A 197 -5.46 -18.05 17.67
N LEU A 198 -5.87 -19.29 17.39
CA LEU A 198 -6.88 -19.56 16.38
C LEU A 198 -8.23 -18.89 16.74
N ASP A 199 -8.70 -19.05 17.97
CA ASP A 199 -10.03 -18.58 18.37
C ASP A 199 -10.11 -17.07 18.63
N LYS A 200 -9.06 -16.45 19.20
CA LYS A 200 -9.08 -15.03 19.58
C LYS A 200 -8.45 -14.11 18.53
N VAL A 201 -7.60 -14.62 17.64
CA VAL A 201 -6.90 -13.80 16.63
C VAL A 201 -7.35 -14.13 15.21
N VAL A 202 -7.22 -15.39 14.78
CA VAL A 202 -7.46 -15.77 13.38
C VAL A 202 -8.96 -15.75 13.06
N LYS A 203 -9.76 -16.46 13.85
CA LYS A 203 -11.20 -16.65 13.62
C LYS A 203 -11.99 -15.35 13.57
N PRO A 204 -11.81 -14.35 14.46
CA PRO A 204 -12.55 -13.10 14.39
C PRO A 204 -12.28 -12.31 13.10
N ILE A 205 -11.04 -12.34 12.59
CA ILE A 205 -10.70 -11.67 11.32
C ILE A 205 -11.25 -12.47 10.15
N TYR A 206 -11.17 -13.80 10.21
CA TYR A 206 -11.73 -14.69 9.21
C TYR A 206 -13.26 -14.53 9.07
N ASP A 207 -13.98 -14.46 10.19
CA ASP A 207 -15.44 -14.29 10.21
C ASP A 207 -15.89 -12.98 9.53
N VAL A 208 -15.08 -11.91 9.63
CA VAL A 208 -15.32 -10.66 8.91
C VAL A 208 -15.16 -10.86 7.41
N LEU A 209 -14.08 -11.52 6.98
CA LEU A 209 -13.83 -11.82 5.56
C LEU A 209 -14.93 -12.72 4.99
N GLU A 210 -15.32 -13.76 5.71
CA GLU A 210 -16.38 -14.67 5.32
C GLU A 210 -17.72 -13.93 5.17
N ALA A 211 -18.05 -13.05 6.13
CA ALA A 211 -19.26 -12.24 6.07
C ALA A 211 -19.27 -11.28 4.86
N GLU A 212 -18.14 -10.63 4.55
CA GLU A 212 -18.01 -9.75 3.38
C GLU A 212 -18.16 -10.53 2.06
N VAL A 213 -17.55 -11.72 1.95
CA VAL A 213 -17.69 -12.59 0.78
C VAL A 213 -19.13 -13.07 0.61
N LYS A 214 -19.78 -13.53 1.70
CA LYS A 214 -21.21 -13.90 1.66
C LYS A 214 -22.10 -12.71 1.26
N PHE A 215 -21.77 -11.50 1.72
CA PHE A 215 -22.53 -10.30 1.38
C PHE A 215 -22.39 -9.90 -0.10
N SER A 216 -21.25 -10.24 -0.74
CA SER A 216 -20.97 -10.00 -2.16
C SER A 216 -21.94 -10.71 -3.12
N ARG A 217 -22.60 -11.80 -2.68
CA ARG A 217 -23.45 -12.69 -3.51
C ARG A 217 -22.70 -13.14 -4.77
N ASN A 218 -21.53 -13.77 -4.64
CA ASN A 218 -20.67 -14.17 -5.77
C ASN A 218 -20.31 -13.01 -6.75
N GLY A 219 -20.12 -11.80 -6.24
CA GLY A 219 -19.69 -10.65 -7.04
C GLY A 219 -20.81 -9.96 -7.82
N THR A 220 -22.09 -10.33 -7.63
CA THR A 220 -23.21 -9.66 -8.31
C THR A 220 -23.54 -8.31 -7.69
N LYS A 221 -23.14 -8.04 -6.45
CA LYS A 221 -23.29 -6.71 -5.84
C LYS A 221 -22.25 -5.72 -6.35
N PRO A 222 -22.60 -4.42 -6.47
CA PRO A 222 -21.65 -3.39 -6.86
C PRO A 222 -20.43 -3.43 -5.93
N HIS A 223 -19.24 -3.34 -6.51
CA HIS A 223 -17.95 -3.47 -5.81
C HIS A 223 -17.69 -2.37 -4.76
N SER A 224 -18.54 -1.35 -4.71
CA SER A 224 -18.58 -0.31 -3.68
C SER A 224 -19.28 -0.76 -2.39
N ALA A 225 -20.11 -1.81 -2.43
CA ALA A 225 -20.96 -2.22 -1.32
C ALA A 225 -20.31 -3.23 -0.36
N TRP A 226 -19.25 -3.91 -0.80
CA TRP A 226 -18.56 -4.98 -0.07
C TRP A 226 -17.04 -4.80 -0.15
N ARG A 227 -16.30 -5.42 0.77
CA ARG A 227 -14.84 -5.33 0.87
C ARG A 227 -14.19 -6.66 0.49
N ASN A 228 -13.17 -6.62 -0.35
CA ASN A 228 -12.32 -7.80 -0.60
C ASN A 228 -11.19 -7.89 0.44
N TYR A 229 -10.45 -9.01 0.47
CA TYR A 229 -9.28 -9.18 1.34
C TYR A 229 -8.25 -8.05 1.18
N ASP A 230 -8.10 -7.49 -0.02
CA ASP A 230 -7.22 -6.35 -0.30
C ASP A 230 -7.70 -5.07 0.40
N ASP A 231 -9.00 -4.79 0.37
CA ASP A 231 -9.62 -3.66 1.09
C ASP A 231 -9.57 -3.85 2.61
N VAL A 232 -9.54 -5.10 3.08
CA VAL A 232 -9.32 -5.41 4.49
C VAL A 232 -7.86 -5.23 4.87
N ASN A 233 -6.94 -5.60 3.98
CA ASN A 233 -5.50 -5.45 4.18
C ASN A 233 -5.06 -3.98 4.20
N GLU A 234 -5.64 -3.14 3.34
CA GLU A 234 -5.40 -1.69 3.30
C GLU A 234 -5.69 -1.01 4.65
N TYR A 235 -6.63 -1.55 5.45
CA TYR A 235 -6.89 -1.04 6.80
C TYR A 235 -5.63 -1.02 7.69
N PHE A 236 -4.72 -1.97 7.48
CA PHE A 236 -3.45 -2.11 8.21
C PHE A 236 -2.33 -1.21 7.67
N TRP A 237 -2.56 -0.47 6.58
CA TRP A 237 -1.65 0.57 6.08
C TRP A 237 -1.82 1.91 6.79
N SER A 238 -2.84 2.05 7.64
CA SER A 238 -3.08 3.29 8.37
C SER A 238 -2.57 3.21 9.80
N ARG A 239 -1.87 4.25 10.27
CA ARG A 239 -1.55 4.43 11.71
C ARG A 239 -2.78 4.42 12.62
N ARG A 240 -3.97 4.65 12.05
CA ARG A 240 -5.25 4.61 12.77
C ARG A 240 -5.55 3.20 13.32
N VAL A 241 -4.99 2.13 12.74
CA VAL A 241 -5.19 0.75 13.18
C VAL A 241 -4.79 0.54 14.63
N PHE A 242 -3.65 1.10 15.07
CA PHE A 242 -3.15 0.98 16.44
C PHE A 242 -4.09 1.63 17.49
N ARG A 243 -4.84 2.66 17.10
CA ARG A 243 -5.80 3.33 17.98
C ARG A 243 -7.20 2.71 17.92
N ARG A 244 -7.62 2.26 16.74
CA ARG A 244 -9.01 1.84 16.47
C ARG A 244 -9.24 0.34 16.64
N LEU A 245 -8.30 -0.49 16.22
CA LEU A 245 -8.44 -1.95 16.34
C LEU A 245 -8.06 -2.41 17.74
N GLN A 246 -6.98 -1.83 18.30
CA GLN A 246 -6.38 -2.18 19.59
C GLN A 246 -5.96 -3.66 19.69
N TRP A 247 -5.16 -3.97 20.71
CA TRP A 247 -4.72 -5.32 21.05
C TRP A 247 -4.92 -5.51 22.56
N PRO A 248 -5.59 -6.58 23.02
CA PRO A 248 -6.20 -7.69 22.27
C PRO A 248 -7.37 -7.28 21.36
N LEU A 249 -7.69 -8.13 20.39
CA LEU A 249 -8.82 -7.91 19.47
C LEU A 249 -10.15 -8.00 20.24
N SER A 250 -10.97 -6.95 20.14
CA SER A 250 -12.30 -6.92 20.74
C SER A 250 -13.40 -6.90 19.66
N PRO A 251 -14.39 -7.82 19.69
CA PRO A 251 -15.49 -7.87 18.73
C PRO A 251 -16.35 -6.61 18.68
N ALA A 252 -16.30 -5.76 19.72
CA ALA A 252 -17.06 -4.50 19.77
C ALA A 252 -16.48 -3.39 18.85
N ARG A 253 -15.28 -3.61 18.28
CA ARG A 253 -14.65 -2.62 17.40
C ARG A 253 -15.31 -2.60 16.02
N SER A 254 -15.32 -1.42 15.41
CA SER A 254 -15.97 -1.18 14.10
C SER A 254 -15.40 -1.99 12.94
N PHE A 255 -14.21 -2.57 13.11
CA PHE A 255 -13.62 -3.52 12.16
C PHE A 255 -14.38 -4.86 12.10
N PHE A 256 -14.92 -5.31 13.24
CA PHE A 256 -15.63 -6.60 13.35
C PHE A 256 -17.14 -6.49 13.10
N ILE A 257 -17.64 -5.27 12.84
CA ILE A 257 -19.04 -5.05 12.48
C ILE A 257 -19.30 -5.61 11.08
N LYS A 258 -20.18 -6.61 11.01
CA LYS A 258 -20.56 -7.31 9.76
C LYS A 258 -21.21 -6.37 8.72
N PRO A 259 -21.09 -6.70 7.42
CA PRO A 259 -21.75 -5.97 6.33
C PRO A 259 -23.27 -5.86 6.55
N GLY A 260 -23.81 -4.66 6.32
CA GLY A 260 -25.24 -4.35 6.49
C GLY A 260 -25.60 -3.65 7.81
N ASN A 261 -24.68 -3.58 8.77
CA ASN A 261 -24.92 -2.93 10.06
C ASN A 261 -24.37 -1.48 10.12
N PRO A 262 -25.04 -0.57 10.84
CA PRO A 262 -24.57 0.79 11.05
C PRO A 262 -23.24 0.79 11.83
N GLY A 263 -22.32 1.69 11.48
CA GLY A 263 -21.00 1.80 12.11
C GLY A 263 -19.89 0.95 11.48
N ARG A 264 -20.19 0.15 10.45
CA ARG A 264 -19.16 -0.59 9.68
C ARG A 264 -18.14 0.35 9.05
N ILE A 265 -16.86 -0.02 9.13
CA ILE A 265 -15.80 0.62 8.35
C ILE A 265 -16.00 0.28 6.86
N GLY A 266 -16.38 1.30 6.08
CA GLY A 266 -16.49 1.21 4.62
C GLY A 266 -15.14 1.05 3.94
N LYS A 267 -15.16 0.95 2.60
CA LYS A 267 -13.96 0.87 1.77
C LYS A 267 -13.06 2.09 2.01
N THR A 268 -11.82 1.85 2.42
CA THR A 268 -10.83 2.90 2.76
C THR A 268 -10.14 3.46 1.52
N GLY A 269 -10.11 2.71 0.43
CA GLY A 269 -9.48 3.08 -0.82
C GLY A 269 -10.44 3.59 -1.90
N PHE A 270 -9.88 3.75 -3.10
CA PHE A 270 -10.58 4.22 -4.28
C PHE A 270 -11.78 3.33 -4.60
N VAL A 271 -12.98 3.83 -4.33
CA VAL A 271 -14.20 3.26 -4.87
C VAL A 271 -14.26 3.66 -6.34
N GLU A 272 -13.79 2.79 -7.23
CA GLU A 272 -14.06 2.97 -8.65
C GLU A 272 -15.57 2.84 -8.88
N GLN A 273 -16.28 3.97 -8.82
CA GLN A 273 -17.63 4.02 -9.36
C GLN A 273 -17.49 3.90 -10.87
N ARG A 274 -17.69 2.69 -11.40
CA ARG A 274 -17.76 2.45 -12.85
C ARG A 274 -18.95 3.23 -13.40
N SER A 275 -18.70 4.45 -13.83
CA SER A 275 -19.64 5.30 -14.54
C SER A 275 -19.19 5.47 -15.98
N PHE A 276 -20.13 5.70 -16.90
CA PHE A 276 -19.82 6.06 -18.28
C PHE A 276 -18.84 7.25 -18.36
N TRP A 277 -18.96 8.18 -17.41
CA TRP A 277 -18.07 9.34 -17.28
C TRP A 277 -16.61 9.00 -16.99
N ASN A 278 -16.30 7.81 -16.44
CA ASN A 278 -14.92 7.36 -16.27
C ASN A 278 -14.23 7.10 -17.62
N VAL A 279 -14.96 6.65 -18.65
CA VAL A 279 -14.42 6.45 -20.00
C VAL A 279 -14.04 7.80 -20.61
N TYR A 280 -14.92 8.80 -20.46
CA TYR A 280 -14.63 10.16 -20.92
C TYR A 280 -13.43 10.76 -20.19
N ARG A 281 -13.35 10.61 -18.87
CA ARG A 281 -12.21 11.06 -18.05
C ARG A 281 -10.91 10.35 -18.44
N SER A 282 -10.93 9.04 -18.64
CA SER A 282 -9.72 8.26 -18.91
C SER A 282 -9.11 8.57 -20.27
N PHE A 283 -9.94 8.93 -21.25
CA PHE A 283 -9.53 9.25 -22.62
C PHE A 283 -9.82 10.71 -22.98
N ASP A 284 -9.68 11.63 -22.02
CA ASP A 284 -10.06 13.03 -22.13
C ASP A 284 -9.44 13.73 -23.35
N ARG A 285 -8.17 13.45 -23.64
CA ARG A 285 -7.44 14.02 -24.79
C ARG A 285 -8.02 13.57 -26.12
N VAL A 286 -8.44 12.30 -26.22
CA VAL A 286 -9.01 11.74 -27.44
C VAL A 286 -10.32 12.44 -27.76
N TRP A 287 -11.20 12.59 -26.76
CA TRP A 287 -12.48 13.28 -26.93
C TRP A 287 -12.31 14.74 -27.31
N VAL A 288 -11.40 15.46 -26.65
CA VAL A 288 -11.11 16.86 -27.00
C VAL A 288 -10.61 16.97 -28.44
N ILE A 289 -9.66 16.14 -28.86
CA ILE A 289 -9.14 16.19 -30.24
C ILE A 289 -10.25 15.92 -31.26
N LEU A 290 -11.09 14.90 -31.02
CA LEU A 290 -12.17 14.54 -31.94
C LEU A 290 -13.22 15.65 -32.07
N ILE A 291 -13.66 16.24 -30.95
CA ILE A 291 -14.67 17.31 -30.95
C ILE A 291 -14.12 18.57 -31.64
N LEU A 292 -12.89 18.98 -31.33
CA LEU A 292 -12.27 20.15 -31.92
C LEU A 292 -12.00 19.96 -33.42
N PHE A 293 -11.53 18.78 -33.81
CA PHE A 293 -11.35 18.43 -35.21
C PHE A 293 -12.66 18.44 -35.96
N PHE A 294 -13.72 17.83 -35.39
CA PHE A 294 -15.04 17.81 -36.00
C PHE A 294 -15.60 19.22 -36.19
N GLN A 295 -15.48 20.09 -35.17
CA GLN A 295 -15.90 21.50 -35.28
C GLN A 295 -15.12 22.22 -36.40
N ALA A 296 -13.80 22.08 -36.45
CA ALA A 296 -12.98 22.72 -37.48
C ALA A 296 -13.33 22.21 -38.88
N ALA A 297 -13.49 20.89 -39.04
CA ALA A 297 -13.85 20.25 -40.30
C ALA A 297 -15.24 20.69 -40.78
N MET A 298 -16.22 20.77 -39.87
CA MET A 298 -17.57 21.27 -40.17
C MET A 298 -17.55 22.72 -40.69
N ILE A 299 -16.76 23.60 -40.04
CA ILE A 299 -16.64 25.01 -40.46
C ILE A 299 -16.04 25.12 -41.86
N VAL A 300 -15.02 24.32 -42.15
CA VAL A 300 -14.33 24.34 -43.45
C VAL A 300 -15.17 23.68 -44.54
N ALA A 301 -15.85 22.58 -44.24
CA ALA A 301 -16.68 21.85 -45.20
C ALA A 301 -17.90 22.64 -45.66
N TRP A 302 -18.42 23.54 -44.83
CA TRP A 302 -19.60 24.36 -45.15
C TRP A 302 -19.37 25.38 -46.28
N ASP A 303 -18.12 25.67 -46.63
CA ASP A 303 -17.74 26.61 -47.70
C ASP A 303 -17.84 25.97 -49.12
N GLY A 304 -17.96 24.64 -49.21
CA GLY A 304 -18.14 23.92 -50.49
C GLY A 304 -16.88 23.84 -51.37
N HIS A 305 -15.80 24.52 -51.01
CA HIS A 305 -14.50 24.47 -51.69
C HIS A 305 -13.52 23.49 -51.03
N THR A 306 -12.36 23.27 -51.65
CA THR A 306 -11.32 22.43 -51.05
C THR A 306 -10.80 23.07 -49.74
N PRO A 307 -10.48 22.27 -48.70
CA PRO A 307 -10.15 22.80 -47.37
C PRO A 307 -9.05 23.87 -47.34
N TRP A 308 -8.02 23.67 -48.16
CA TRP A 308 -6.88 24.59 -48.27
C TRP A 308 -7.22 25.91 -48.95
N PHE A 309 -8.24 25.92 -49.82
CA PHE A 309 -8.72 27.11 -50.50
C PHE A 309 -9.62 27.94 -49.57
N SER A 310 -10.52 27.28 -48.84
CA SER A 310 -11.38 27.91 -47.83
C SER A 310 -10.59 28.62 -46.73
N LEU A 311 -9.45 28.06 -46.30
CA LEU A 311 -8.58 28.66 -45.29
C LEU A 311 -7.83 29.93 -45.77
N ARG A 312 -7.91 30.30 -47.05
CA ARG A 312 -7.36 31.58 -47.54
C ARG A 312 -8.26 32.77 -47.18
N TYR A 313 -9.55 32.54 -46.93
CA TYR A 313 -10.48 33.58 -46.58
C TYR A 313 -10.40 33.90 -45.08
N ARG A 314 -10.15 35.18 -44.76
CA ARG A 314 -10.02 35.66 -43.38
C ARG A 314 -11.27 35.41 -42.54
N ASP A 315 -12.45 35.52 -43.14
CA ASP A 315 -13.72 35.24 -42.47
C ASP A 315 -13.81 33.77 -42.01
N ILE A 316 -13.25 32.83 -42.77
CA ILE A 316 -13.22 31.40 -42.44
C ILE A 316 -12.15 31.11 -41.39
N GLN A 317 -10.96 31.71 -41.52
CA GLN A 317 -9.89 31.60 -40.49
C GLN A 317 -10.41 31.99 -39.11
N ILE A 318 -11.14 33.09 -39.02
CA ILE A 318 -11.67 33.59 -37.74
C ILE A 318 -12.82 32.73 -37.24
N ARG A 319 -13.68 32.19 -38.13
CA ARG A 319 -14.67 31.18 -37.72
C ARG A 319 -14.01 29.94 -37.12
N VAL A 320 -12.90 29.46 -37.70
CA VAL A 320 -12.14 28.32 -37.16
C VAL A 320 -11.55 28.63 -35.79
N LEU A 321 -11.21 29.90 -35.48
CA LEU A 321 -10.73 30.27 -34.14
C LEU A 321 -11.77 30.04 -33.03
N SER A 322 -13.05 29.86 -33.35
CA SER A 322 -14.09 29.44 -32.38
C SER A 322 -13.79 28.08 -31.72
N VAL A 323 -12.89 27.28 -32.29
CA VAL A 323 -12.41 26.01 -31.68
C VAL A 323 -11.78 26.25 -30.31
N PHE A 324 -11.12 27.39 -30.08
CA PHE A 324 -10.55 27.72 -28.76
C PHE A 324 -11.62 27.96 -27.69
N ILE A 325 -12.78 28.51 -28.06
CA ILE A 325 -13.93 28.68 -27.15
C ILE A 325 -14.44 27.29 -26.73
N THR A 326 -14.66 26.41 -27.70
CA THR A 326 -15.10 25.04 -27.44
C THR A 326 -14.07 24.28 -26.61
N TRP A 327 -12.78 24.46 -26.86
CA TRP A 327 -11.73 23.84 -26.08
C TRP A 327 -11.74 24.32 -24.61
N ALA A 328 -11.90 25.61 -24.37
CA ALA A 328 -12.04 26.16 -23.03
C ALA A 328 -13.31 25.65 -22.32
N ALA A 329 -14.44 25.53 -23.03
CA ALA A 329 -15.66 24.94 -22.48
C ALA A 329 -15.48 23.46 -22.12
N LEU A 330 -14.81 22.67 -22.96
CA LEU A 330 -14.48 21.28 -22.65
C LEU A 330 -13.56 21.16 -21.43
N ARG A 331 -12.67 22.13 -21.18
CA ARG A 331 -11.87 22.20 -19.94
C ARG A 331 -12.72 22.39 -18.69
N ILE A 332 -13.85 23.11 -18.77
CA ILE A 332 -14.80 23.23 -17.67
C ILE A 332 -15.42 21.86 -17.38
N VAL A 333 -15.90 21.16 -18.41
CA VAL A 333 -16.47 19.81 -18.27
C VAL A 333 -15.46 18.86 -17.63
N GLN A 334 -14.20 18.90 -18.08
CA GLN A 334 -13.11 18.12 -17.47
C GLN A 334 -12.90 18.46 -16.00
N ALA A 335 -12.88 19.75 -15.65
CA ALA A 335 -12.67 20.19 -14.26
C ALA A 335 -13.83 19.76 -13.34
N VAL A 336 -15.06 19.78 -13.83
CA VAL A 336 -16.25 19.31 -13.09
C VAL A 336 -16.22 17.80 -12.90
N LEU A 337 -15.86 17.04 -13.95
CA LEU A 337 -15.73 15.58 -13.85
C LEU A 337 -14.59 15.16 -12.91
N ASP A 338 -13.46 15.88 -12.94
CA ASP A 338 -12.37 15.72 -11.98
C ASP A 338 -12.87 15.92 -10.54
N ALA A 339 -13.61 17.00 -10.29
CA ALA A 339 -14.14 17.32 -8.97
C ALA A 339 -15.16 16.27 -8.48
N GLY A 340 -16.09 15.85 -9.34
CA GLY A 340 -17.11 14.86 -9.00
C GLY A 340 -16.54 13.46 -8.72
N THR A 341 -15.61 12.99 -9.55
CA THR A 341 -15.00 11.66 -9.40
C THR A 341 -14.04 11.58 -8.21
N GLN A 342 -13.35 12.68 -7.88
CA GLN A 342 -12.40 12.72 -6.78
C GLN A 342 -13.00 13.26 -5.46
N TYR A 343 -14.28 13.64 -5.44
CA TYR A 343 -14.96 14.12 -4.24
C TYR A 343 -14.87 13.13 -3.06
N SER A 344 -14.90 11.83 -3.35
CA SER A 344 -14.71 10.76 -2.36
C SER A 344 -13.32 10.78 -1.69
N LEU A 345 -12.27 11.22 -2.40
CA LEU A 345 -10.90 11.28 -1.89
C LEU A 345 -10.64 12.53 -1.04
N VAL A 346 -11.33 13.63 -1.36
CA VAL A 346 -11.20 14.93 -0.66
C VAL A 346 -11.64 14.84 0.80
N ARG A 347 -12.49 13.88 1.15
CA ARG A 347 -13.12 13.79 2.47
C ARG A 347 -12.18 13.33 3.59
N THR A 348 -10.95 12.86 3.29
CA THR A 348 -10.16 12.19 4.32
C THR A 348 -8.90 12.91 4.79
N ASP A 349 -8.14 13.71 4.01
CA ASP A 349 -6.94 14.41 4.54
C ASP A 349 -6.24 15.44 3.61
N THR A 350 -6.86 16.01 2.55
CA THR A 350 -6.11 16.93 1.62
C THR A 350 -6.86 18.22 1.23
N ILE A 351 -6.72 19.26 2.04
CA ILE A 351 -7.20 20.63 1.72
C ILE A 351 -6.61 21.13 0.40
N PHE A 352 -5.31 20.87 0.15
CA PHE A 352 -4.64 21.26 -1.09
C PHE A 352 -5.26 20.64 -2.35
N LEU A 353 -5.77 19.41 -2.23
CA LEU A 353 -6.43 18.73 -3.35
C LEU A 353 -7.77 19.41 -3.67
N ALA A 354 -8.54 19.80 -2.65
CA ALA A 354 -9.78 20.54 -2.82
C ALA A 354 -9.54 21.94 -3.44
N VAL A 355 -8.55 22.67 -2.94
CA VAL A 355 -8.16 23.99 -3.47
C VAL A 355 -7.75 23.89 -4.94
N ARG A 356 -6.96 22.88 -5.29
CA ARG A 356 -6.55 22.62 -6.69
C ARG A 356 -7.75 22.36 -7.61
N MET A 357 -8.76 21.62 -7.15
CA MET A 357 -9.97 21.37 -7.94
C MET A 357 -10.75 22.64 -8.21
N VAL A 358 -10.96 23.47 -7.19
CA VAL A 358 -11.67 24.75 -7.33
C VAL A 358 -10.92 25.68 -8.28
N LEU A 359 -9.59 25.79 -8.13
CA LEU A 359 -8.77 26.63 -9.00
C LEU A 359 -8.84 26.20 -10.47
N LYS A 360 -8.83 24.89 -10.75
CA LYS A 360 -9.00 24.37 -12.12
C LYS A 360 -10.32 24.85 -12.76
N VAL A 361 -11.41 24.80 -12.01
CA VAL A 361 -12.73 25.25 -12.50
C VAL A 361 -12.72 26.75 -12.78
N LEU A 362 -12.24 27.56 -11.82
CA LEU A 362 -12.18 29.03 -11.97
C LEU A 362 -11.33 29.46 -13.17
N VAL A 363 -10.16 28.84 -13.36
CA VAL A 363 -9.28 29.12 -14.50
C VAL A 363 -9.95 28.74 -15.82
N ALA A 364 -10.60 27.57 -15.90
CA ALA A 364 -11.30 27.14 -17.11
C ALA A 364 -12.46 28.08 -17.47
N VAL A 365 -13.22 28.53 -16.48
CA VAL A 365 -14.30 29.52 -16.65
C VAL A 365 -13.73 30.86 -17.14
N GLY A 366 -12.66 31.35 -16.50
CA GLY A 366 -12.00 32.60 -16.89
C GLY A 366 -11.52 32.61 -18.35
N TRP A 367 -10.89 31.52 -18.80
CA TRP A 367 -10.48 31.36 -20.20
C TRP A 367 -11.66 31.31 -21.16
N THR A 368 -12.73 30.61 -20.81
CA THR A 368 -13.94 30.53 -21.65
C THR A 368 -14.57 31.90 -21.84
N ILE A 369 -14.73 32.68 -20.77
CA ILE A 369 -15.24 34.05 -20.83
C ILE A 369 -14.31 34.93 -21.69
N THR A 370 -12.99 34.82 -21.48
CA THR A 370 -11.99 35.59 -22.22
C THR A 370 -12.08 35.35 -23.72
N PHE A 371 -12.13 34.08 -24.16
CA PHE A 371 -12.26 33.76 -25.58
C PHE A 371 -13.60 34.21 -26.17
N ILE A 372 -14.71 34.07 -25.43
CA ILE A 372 -16.01 34.58 -25.89
C ILE A 372 -15.97 36.09 -26.10
N VAL A 373 -15.46 36.85 -25.12
CA VAL A 373 -15.39 38.31 -25.19
C VAL A 373 -14.49 38.77 -26.34
N LEU A 374 -13.31 38.18 -26.48
CA LEU A 374 -12.39 38.52 -27.57
C LEU A 374 -12.99 38.16 -28.94
N TYR A 375 -13.67 37.02 -29.06
CA TYR A 375 -14.34 36.59 -30.28
C TYR A 375 -15.47 37.53 -30.72
N VAL A 376 -16.35 37.89 -29.78
CA VAL A 376 -17.43 38.86 -30.04
C VAL A 376 -16.86 40.23 -30.41
N ARG A 377 -15.79 40.68 -29.75
CA ARG A 377 -15.12 41.94 -30.09
C ARG A 377 -14.54 41.96 -31.51
N MET A 378 -13.93 40.85 -31.96
CA MET A 378 -13.44 40.74 -33.34
C MET A 378 -14.57 40.90 -34.36
N TRP A 379 -15.70 40.23 -34.11
CA TRP A 379 -16.81 40.20 -35.05
C TRP A 379 -17.60 41.52 -35.06
N ASN A 380 -17.79 42.15 -33.90
CA ASN A 380 -18.39 43.48 -33.80
C ASN A 380 -17.58 44.55 -34.57
N GLN A 381 -16.24 44.51 -34.48
CA GLN A 381 -15.39 45.42 -35.24
C GLN A 381 -15.49 45.19 -36.75
N ARG A 382 -15.55 43.91 -37.18
CA ARG A 382 -15.72 43.52 -38.58
C ARG A 382 -17.06 43.96 -39.15
N TRP A 383 -18.12 43.90 -38.36
CA TRP A 383 -19.46 44.37 -38.75
C TRP A 383 -19.52 45.89 -38.85
N HIS A 384 -18.92 46.59 -37.89
CA HIS A 384 -18.85 48.04 -37.89
C HIS A 384 -18.08 48.58 -39.11
N ASP A 385 -16.89 48.03 -39.37
CA ASP A 385 -15.99 48.54 -40.42
C ASP A 385 -16.33 47.99 -41.82
N ARG A 386 -17.26 47.02 -41.93
CA ARG A 386 -17.64 46.27 -43.13
C ARG A 386 -16.50 45.56 -43.88
N ARG A 387 -15.26 45.70 -43.42
CA ARG A 387 -14.03 45.06 -43.93
C ARG A 387 -13.07 44.75 -42.77
N TRP A 388 -12.05 43.93 -43.04
CA TRP A 388 -10.93 43.70 -42.11
C TRP A 388 -9.98 44.91 -42.10
N SER A 389 -10.34 45.93 -41.32
CA SER A 389 -9.52 47.13 -41.09
C SER A 389 -8.26 46.81 -40.27
N PHE A 390 -7.32 47.77 -40.20
CA PHE A 390 -6.14 47.66 -39.32
C PHE A 390 -6.54 47.42 -37.86
N SER A 391 -7.57 48.13 -37.37
CA SER A 391 -8.13 47.95 -36.03
C SER A 391 -8.75 46.57 -35.83
N ALA A 392 -9.44 46.03 -36.84
CA ALA A 392 -9.98 44.67 -36.78
C ALA A 392 -8.85 43.61 -36.72
N ASN A 393 -7.78 43.77 -37.50
CA ASN A 393 -6.62 42.88 -37.47
C ASN A 393 -5.87 42.93 -36.13
N SER A 394 -5.79 44.11 -35.50
CA SER A 394 -5.24 44.22 -34.14
C SER A 394 -6.03 43.42 -33.12
N ARG A 395 -7.38 43.39 -33.21
CA ARG A 395 -8.21 42.54 -32.33
C ARG A 395 -7.98 41.04 -32.56
N VAL A 396 -7.71 40.65 -33.80
CA VAL A 396 -7.34 39.26 -34.13
C VAL A 396 -5.99 38.89 -33.52
N LEU A 397 -5.00 39.78 -33.57
CA LEU A 397 -3.70 39.56 -32.90
C LEU A 397 -3.86 39.38 -31.39
N ASN A 398 -4.67 40.21 -30.73
CA ASN A 398 -4.94 40.05 -29.30
C ASN A 398 -5.59 38.69 -28.96
N TYR A 399 -6.45 38.16 -29.85
CA TYR A 399 -7.02 36.83 -29.68
C TYR A 399 -5.96 35.73 -29.83
N LEU A 400 -5.06 35.88 -30.81
CA LEU A 400 -3.97 34.94 -31.05
C LEU A 400 -2.94 34.94 -29.91
N GLU A 401 -2.64 36.10 -29.33
CA GLU A 401 -1.80 36.21 -28.13
C GLU A 401 -2.43 35.49 -26.95
N ALA A 402 -3.72 35.70 -26.70
CA ALA A 402 -4.46 34.96 -25.66
C ALA A 402 -4.46 33.45 -25.91
N ALA A 403 -4.64 33.02 -27.17
CA ALA A 403 -4.56 31.62 -27.56
C ALA A 403 -3.15 31.03 -27.34
N ALA A 404 -2.09 31.79 -27.63
CA ALA A 404 -0.71 31.38 -27.38
C ALA A 404 -0.48 31.15 -25.88
N VAL A 405 -0.93 32.07 -25.02
CA VAL A 405 -0.83 31.93 -23.56
C VAL A 405 -1.61 30.69 -23.07
N PHE A 406 -2.80 30.45 -23.61
CA PHE A 406 -3.61 29.28 -23.28
C PHE A 406 -2.95 27.94 -23.66
N LEU A 407 -2.13 27.94 -24.72
CA LEU A 407 -1.39 26.77 -25.21
C LEU A 407 -0.14 26.43 -24.39
N ILE A 408 0.49 27.42 -23.73
CA ILE A 408 1.75 27.25 -22.99
C ILE A 408 1.74 26.03 -22.06
N PRO A 409 0.73 25.82 -21.19
CA PRO A 409 0.72 24.67 -20.28
C PRO A 409 0.68 23.32 -21.01
N GLN A 410 0.05 23.26 -22.18
CA GLN A 410 -0.06 22.03 -22.96
C GLN A 410 1.25 21.70 -23.67
N VAL A 411 1.90 22.70 -24.25
CA VAL A 411 3.22 22.56 -24.86
C VAL A 411 4.24 22.15 -23.81
N LEU A 412 4.22 22.79 -22.64
CA LEU A 412 5.09 22.42 -21.52
C LEU A 412 4.84 20.96 -21.07
N ALA A 413 3.57 20.55 -20.96
CA ALA A 413 3.24 19.16 -20.61
C ALA A 413 3.73 18.15 -21.65
N LEU A 414 3.64 18.48 -22.95
CA LEU A 414 4.16 17.65 -24.04
C LEU A 414 5.69 17.55 -23.99
N VAL A 415 6.38 18.68 -23.80
CA VAL A 415 7.85 18.73 -23.68
C VAL A 415 8.33 17.90 -22.49
N LEU A 416 7.68 18.04 -21.33
CA LEU A 416 7.98 17.24 -20.14
C LEU A 416 7.72 15.76 -20.39
N PHE A 417 6.63 15.40 -21.08
CA PHE A 417 6.33 14.01 -21.43
C PHE A 417 7.40 13.40 -22.34
N ILE A 418 7.80 14.12 -23.40
CA ILE A 418 8.85 13.69 -24.34
C ILE A 418 10.19 13.55 -23.61
N ARG A 419 10.55 14.51 -22.76
CA ARG A 419 11.78 14.46 -21.95
C ARG A 419 11.83 13.23 -21.04
N ILE A 420 10.70 12.87 -20.41
CA ILE A 420 10.57 11.67 -19.58
C ILE A 420 10.67 10.39 -20.41
N LEU A 421 10.12 10.38 -21.63
CA LEU A 421 10.17 9.24 -22.54
C LEU A 421 11.60 8.98 -23.05
N LEU A 422 12.33 10.05 -23.37
CA LEU A 422 13.71 10.02 -23.88
C LEU A 422 14.78 9.84 -22.81
N LEU A 423 14.42 9.89 -21.51
CA LEU A 423 15.34 9.57 -20.43
C LEU A 423 15.71 8.07 -20.46
N PRO A 424 17.03 7.73 -20.42
CA PRO A 424 17.49 6.34 -20.38
C PRO A 424 16.86 5.58 -19.22
N THR A 425 16.58 4.29 -19.43
CA THR A 425 15.86 3.40 -18.51
C THR A 425 16.43 3.39 -17.08
N ALA A 426 17.73 3.65 -16.89
CA ALA A 426 18.37 3.77 -15.58
C ALA A 426 17.82 4.93 -14.71
N ALA A 427 17.29 6.01 -15.31
CA ALA A 427 16.73 7.15 -14.59
C ALA A 427 15.22 7.03 -14.30
N ARG A 428 14.53 6.05 -14.90
CA ARG A 428 13.08 5.83 -14.67
C ARG A 428 12.77 5.37 -13.24
N GLY A 429 13.71 4.66 -12.58
CA GLY A 429 13.58 4.23 -11.19
C GLY A 429 13.60 5.38 -10.18
N LEU A 430 14.40 6.43 -10.44
CA LEU A 430 14.54 7.58 -9.54
C LEU A 430 13.38 8.59 -9.66
N SER A 431 12.80 8.76 -10.85
CA SER A 431 11.69 9.70 -11.06
C SER A 431 10.34 9.16 -10.53
N CYS A 432 10.15 7.83 -10.47
CA CYS A 432 8.96 7.23 -9.84
C CYS A 432 8.93 7.48 -8.32
N GLY A 433 10.10 7.51 -7.67
CA GLY A 433 10.25 7.89 -6.26
C GLY A 433 9.95 9.37 -5.98
N ALA A 434 10.30 10.27 -6.91
CA ALA A 434 10.04 11.71 -6.76
C ALA A 434 8.55 12.05 -6.88
N ARG A 435 7.79 11.33 -7.73
CA ARG A 435 6.35 11.58 -7.92
C ARG A 435 5.48 11.08 -6.74
N LEU A 436 6.04 10.25 -5.85
CA LEU A 436 5.40 9.91 -4.57
C LEU A 436 5.69 10.97 -3.49
N LEU A 437 6.83 11.65 -3.54
CA LEU A 437 7.18 12.72 -2.60
C LEU A 437 6.44 14.04 -2.89
N GLU A 438 6.22 14.38 -4.16
CA GLU A 438 5.44 15.57 -4.55
C GLU A 438 3.92 15.45 -4.32
N ASN A 439 3.39 14.24 -4.08
CA ASN A 439 2.00 14.06 -3.65
C ASN A 439 1.84 14.05 -2.12
N SER A 440 2.93 14.26 -1.37
CA SER A 440 2.98 14.27 0.10
C SER A 440 3.50 15.58 0.70
N ALA A 441 3.60 16.65 -0.09
CA ALA A 441 3.85 18.02 0.39
C ALA A 441 2.67 18.93 0.05
#